data_AF-A0A6N7I119-F1
#
_entry.id   AF-A0A6N7I119-F1
#
_cell.length_a   1.000
_cell.length_b   1.000
_cell.length_c   1.000
_cell.angle_alpha   90.00
_cell.angle_beta   90.00
_cell.angle_gamma   90.00
#
_symmetry.space_group_name_H-M   'P 1'
#
loop_
_entity.id
_entity.type
_entity.pdbx_description
1 polymer ?
#
loop_
_entity_poly.entity_id
_entity_poly.type
_entity_poly.pdbx_seq_one_letter_code
_entity_poly.pdbx_strand_id
1 'polypeptide(L)'
;MDTRASDLAEGALAAALAVLTMAGLAVLGVHLIGLDANIPLGYSAAAALALAVGGSVSLDGAAGPATRGGDGLPVQIGGDLGVMPLGVSVCGAVVFAGALLIPLRARPAPPSLAARAATALVTFHVCLLVAFLVWRPVGGTLSVAVDIPRTVLGGSVWTLIVLGLCALSHRVPVPARLAPARDASRAVVGVLLITVCLGMLVGVIAGTFGGARVLGTMLLGAPNLVVIALTRGLGVPWSAHTETSGLLEKLPPGRMPDLFSAGANVDPGALRPLEARLWPLALVAGVLLVLCAWRMPREGGRPVARAAWLAGALAVTFAGITELAGISVHLSAGVAGFDLFGLRLGISGNALLAAAYGAVGGFVASLLTGAARSWHCRHLESVAAQGHRS
;
A
#
# COMPACT_ATOMS: atom_id res chain seq x y z
N MET A 1 26.62 -18.58 22.14
CA MET A 1 26.06 -17.22 21.98
C MET A 1 24.86 -17.09 22.88
N ASP A 2 24.75 -15.99 23.64
CA ASP A 2 23.62 -15.70 24.50
C ASP A 2 22.32 -15.64 23.68
N THR A 3 21.28 -16.37 24.10
CA THR A 3 19.97 -16.42 23.42
C THR A 3 19.36 -15.04 23.19
N ARG A 4 19.65 -14.08 24.09
CA ARG A 4 19.25 -12.68 23.93
C ARG A 4 19.98 -12.01 22.77
N ALA A 5 21.30 -12.21 22.65
CA ALA A 5 22.08 -11.61 21.57
C ALA A 5 21.63 -12.13 20.19
N SER A 6 21.25 -13.40 20.07
CA SER A 6 20.66 -13.93 18.84
C SER A 6 19.30 -13.33 18.52
N ASP A 7 18.42 -13.15 19.51
CA ASP A 7 17.09 -12.55 19.30
C ASP A 7 17.19 -11.09 18.81
N LEU A 8 18.13 -10.31 19.36
CA LEU A 8 18.40 -8.92 18.94
C LEU A 8 18.94 -8.88 17.50
N ALA A 9 19.89 -9.76 17.17
CA ALA A 9 20.48 -9.82 15.83
C ALA A 9 19.47 -10.23 14.75
N GLU A 10 18.58 -11.17 15.07
CA GLU A 10 17.53 -11.59 14.13
C GLU A 10 16.49 -10.48 13.86
N GLY A 11 16.14 -9.69 14.88
CA GLY A 11 15.28 -8.51 14.72
C GLY A 11 15.93 -7.44 13.84
N ALA A 12 17.20 -7.12 14.14
CA ALA A 12 17.98 -6.17 13.36
C ALA A 12 18.15 -6.62 11.90
N LEU A 13 18.47 -7.89 11.66
CA LEU A 13 18.64 -8.45 10.32
C LEU A 13 17.33 -8.37 9.51
N ALA A 14 16.19 -8.71 10.12
CA ALA A 14 14.88 -8.62 9.46
C ALA A 14 14.55 -7.19 9.02
N ALA A 15 14.79 -6.21 9.89
CA ALA A 15 14.62 -4.80 9.58
C ALA A 15 15.56 -4.31 8.47
N ALA A 16 16.85 -4.66 8.55
CA ALA A 16 17.84 -4.27 7.55
C ALA A 16 17.51 -4.84 6.17
N LEU A 17 17.15 -6.13 6.08
CA LEU A 17 16.74 -6.77 4.82
C LEU A 17 15.50 -6.12 4.22
N ALA A 18 14.53 -5.73 5.06
CA ALA A 18 13.34 -5.03 4.60
C ALA A 18 13.69 -3.67 3.99
N VAL A 19 14.46 -2.84 4.69
CA VAL A 19 14.87 -1.51 4.17
C VAL A 19 15.73 -1.64 2.92
N LEU A 20 16.66 -2.60 2.86
CA LEU A 20 17.47 -2.86 1.66
C LEU A 20 16.60 -3.28 0.47
N THR A 21 15.60 -4.13 0.70
CA THR A 21 14.65 -4.52 -0.34
C THR A 21 13.86 -3.32 -0.84
N MET A 22 13.33 -2.51 0.08
CA MET A 22 12.55 -1.32 -0.26
C MET A 22 13.40 -0.29 -1.02
N ALA A 23 14.62 -0.03 -0.55
CA ALA A 23 15.58 0.87 -1.19
C ALA A 23 15.92 0.40 -2.61
N GLY A 24 16.22 -0.89 -2.79
CA GLY A 24 16.52 -1.47 -4.10
C GLY A 24 15.34 -1.37 -5.07
N LEU A 25 14.12 -1.65 -4.61
CA LEU A 25 12.91 -1.52 -5.42
C LEU A 25 12.56 -0.06 -5.74
N ALA A 26 12.80 0.86 -4.81
CA ALA A 26 12.62 2.29 -5.05
C ALA A 26 13.57 2.78 -6.14
N VAL A 27 14.87 2.46 -6.02
CA VAL A 27 15.88 2.78 -7.06
C VAL A 27 15.50 2.16 -8.40
N LEU A 28 15.17 0.87 -8.43
CA LEU A 28 14.81 0.16 -9.65
C LEU A 28 13.56 0.76 -10.31
N GLY A 29 12.49 0.97 -9.54
CA GLY A 29 11.23 1.51 -10.06
C GLY A 29 11.39 2.92 -10.61
N VAL A 30 12.09 3.79 -9.88
CA VAL A 30 12.39 5.18 -10.30
C VAL A 30 13.22 5.20 -11.58
N HIS A 31 14.27 4.39 -11.65
CA HIS A 31 15.12 4.28 -12.83
C HIS A 31 14.34 3.74 -14.05
N LEU A 32 13.53 2.70 -13.86
CA LEU A 32 12.71 2.12 -14.92
C LEU A 32 11.69 3.11 -15.49
N ILE A 33 11.12 3.98 -14.64
CA ILE A 33 10.22 5.06 -15.05
C ILE A 33 10.98 6.16 -15.81
N GLY A 34 12.29 6.31 -15.58
CA GLY A 34 13.14 7.34 -16.16
C GLY A 34 13.05 8.68 -15.42
N LEU A 35 12.65 8.65 -14.15
CA LEU A 35 12.63 9.85 -13.28
C LEU A 35 14.04 10.43 -13.08
N ASP A 36 15.06 9.58 -13.19
CA ASP A 36 16.47 9.94 -13.06
C ASP A 36 17.05 10.74 -14.23
N ALA A 37 16.28 10.93 -15.30
CA ALA A 37 16.66 11.83 -16.40
C ALA A 37 16.66 13.32 -15.99
N ASN A 38 15.84 13.69 -15.00
CA ASN A 38 15.66 15.09 -14.58
C ASN A 38 15.93 15.33 -13.09
N ILE A 39 15.86 14.28 -12.26
CA ILE A 39 16.08 14.35 -10.80
C ILE A 39 17.15 13.33 -10.44
N PRO A 40 18.24 13.68 -9.72
CA PRO A 40 19.25 12.71 -9.32
C PRO A 40 18.64 11.44 -8.70
N LEU A 41 19.07 10.26 -9.16
CA LEU A 41 18.48 8.96 -8.80
C LEU A 41 18.36 8.75 -7.28
N GLY A 42 19.34 9.22 -6.51
CA GLY A 42 19.28 9.16 -5.05
C GLY A 42 18.08 9.90 -4.47
N TYR A 43 17.72 11.08 -5.00
CA TYR A 43 16.67 11.93 -4.44
C TYR A 43 15.30 11.34 -4.70
N SER A 44 15.08 10.89 -5.93
CA SER A 44 13.85 10.25 -6.34
C SER A 44 13.67 8.86 -5.68
N ALA A 45 14.76 8.12 -5.45
CA ALA A 45 14.72 6.90 -4.65
C ALA A 45 14.44 7.16 -3.16
N ALA A 46 15.04 8.19 -2.56
CA ALA A 46 14.77 8.61 -1.19
C ALA A 46 13.30 9.01 -1.00
N ALA A 47 12.75 9.77 -1.96
CA ALA A 47 11.34 10.14 -1.98
C ALA A 47 10.43 8.92 -2.08
N ALA A 48 10.68 8.02 -3.03
CA ALA A 48 9.90 6.80 -3.17
C ALA A 48 9.96 5.92 -1.91
N LEU A 49 11.13 5.82 -1.26
CA LEU A 49 11.29 5.09 0.00
C LEU A 49 10.54 5.75 1.16
N ALA A 50 10.62 7.09 1.30
CA ALA A 50 9.89 7.84 2.32
C ALA A 50 8.37 7.67 2.16
N LEU A 51 7.88 7.79 0.93
CA LEU A 51 6.48 7.58 0.60
C LEU A 51 6.03 6.13 0.83
N ALA A 52 6.90 5.13 0.56
CA ALA A 52 6.58 3.72 0.76
C ALA A 52 6.27 3.37 2.23
N VAL A 53 6.85 4.13 3.17
CA VAL A 53 6.62 3.97 4.61
C VAL A 53 5.57 4.93 5.15
N GLY A 54 4.93 5.75 4.30
CA GLY A 54 3.89 6.70 4.71
C GLY A 54 4.42 8.06 5.18
N GLY A 55 5.66 8.37 4.82
CA GLY A 55 6.22 9.71 4.94
C GLY A 55 5.66 10.67 3.91
N SER A 56 6.21 11.88 3.88
CA SER A 56 5.84 12.92 2.92
C SER A 56 7.08 13.54 2.31
N VAL A 57 6.89 14.03 1.09
CA VAL A 57 7.97 14.59 0.28
C VAL A 57 7.51 15.91 -0.29
N SER A 58 8.33 16.95 -0.13
CA SER A 58 8.18 18.21 -0.86
C SER A 58 9.11 18.25 -2.06
N LEU A 59 8.65 18.91 -3.10
CA LEU A 59 9.38 19.20 -4.32
C LEU A 59 9.65 20.69 -4.33
N ASP A 60 10.92 21.08 -4.35
CA ASP A 60 11.32 22.49 -4.37
C ASP A 60 12.34 22.71 -5.48
N GLY A 61 12.06 23.63 -6.40
CA GLY A 61 12.94 23.91 -7.53
C GLY A 61 12.83 25.34 -8.04
N ALA A 62 13.86 25.79 -8.75
CA ALA A 62 13.78 27.02 -9.53
C ALA A 62 13.33 26.67 -10.95
N ALA A 63 12.35 27.41 -11.47
CA ALA A 63 12.00 27.33 -12.88
C ALA A 63 13.22 27.76 -13.73
N GLY A 64 13.36 27.20 -14.93
CA GLY A 64 14.53 27.44 -15.78
C GLY A 64 14.76 28.93 -16.09
N PRO A 65 15.95 29.31 -16.61
CA PRO A 65 16.31 30.72 -16.86
C PRO A 65 15.37 31.45 -17.83
N ALA A 66 14.56 30.72 -18.61
CA ALA A 66 13.56 31.25 -19.54
C ALA A 66 12.22 31.64 -18.86
N THR A 67 12.00 31.24 -17.60
CA THR A 67 10.77 31.48 -16.84
C THR A 67 11.05 32.42 -15.68
N ARG A 68 11.04 33.72 -15.98
CA ARG A 68 11.07 34.80 -14.98
C ARG A 68 9.67 35.41 -14.84
N GLY A 69 9.35 35.90 -13.65
CA GLY A 69 8.17 36.72 -13.43
C GLY A 69 8.20 37.99 -14.30
N GLY A 70 7.07 38.68 -14.41
CA GLY A 70 6.95 39.91 -15.21
C GLY A 70 7.89 41.05 -14.77
N ASP A 71 8.48 40.93 -13.58
CA ASP A 71 9.47 41.82 -12.97
C ASP A 71 10.92 41.29 -13.03
N GLY A 72 11.15 40.15 -13.68
CA GLY A 72 12.47 39.51 -13.77
C GLY A 72 12.85 38.63 -12.57
N LEU A 73 11.97 38.49 -11.57
CA LEU A 73 12.22 37.64 -10.42
C LEU A 73 12.17 36.15 -10.79
N PRO A 74 12.97 35.29 -10.13
CA PRO A 74 12.95 33.85 -10.36
C PRO A 74 11.60 33.26 -9.91
N VAL A 75 11.00 32.44 -10.78
CA VAL A 75 9.82 31.65 -10.44
C VAL A 75 10.28 30.41 -9.66
N GLN A 76 9.73 30.21 -8.47
CA GLN A 76 9.92 29.01 -7.67
C GLN A 76 8.79 28.03 -7.95
N ILE A 77 9.13 26.76 -8.06
CA ILE A 77 8.20 25.65 -8.21
C ILE A 77 8.24 24.86 -6.92
N GLY A 78 7.10 24.76 -6.26
CA GLY A 78 6.88 23.99 -5.05
C GLY A 78 5.92 22.83 -5.33
N GLY A 79 5.81 21.91 -4.38
CA GLY A 79 4.78 20.90 -4.40
C GLY A 79 4.93 19.85 -3.32
N ASP A 80 3.87 19.06 -3.13
CA ASP A 80 3.87 17.88 -2.29
C ASP A 80 3.34 16.66 -3.04
N LEU A 81 3.97 15.52 -2.77
CA LEU A 81 3.59 14.24 -3.35
C LEU A 81 3.07 13.34 -2.24
N GLY A 82 1.84 12.86 -2.41
CA GLY A 82 1.17 11.91 -1.53
C GLY A 82 0.75 10.67 -2.32
N VAL A 83 1.71 9.82 -2.68
CA VAL A 83 1.43 8.49 -3.26
C VAL A 83 2.26 7.47 -2.52
N MET A 84 1.63 6.47 -1.92
CA MET A 84 2.38 5.35 -1.33
C MET A 84 2.66 4.32 -2.41
N PRO A 85 3.91 4.09 -2.85
CA PRO A 85 4.24 2.99 -3.75
C PRO A 85 4.09 1.67 -2.99
N LEU A 86 2.88 1.11 -3.00
CA LEU A 86 2.54 -0.06 -2.21
C LEU A 86 3.32 -1.29 -2.66
N GLY A 87 3.84 -1.32 -3.90
CA GLY A 87 4.76 -2.35 -4.34
C GLY A 87 6.03 -2.43 -3.49
N VAL A 88 6.65 -1.28 -3.24
CA VAL A 88 7.83 -1.17 -2.37
C VAL A 88 7.46 -1.56 -0.93
N SER A 89 6.36 -1.00 -0.42
CA SER A 89 5.89 -1.22 0.96
C SER A 89 5.58 -2.69 1.26
N VAL A 90 4.82 -3.36 0.38
CA VAL A 90 4.42 -4.77 0.55
C VAL A 90 5.62 -5.70 0.44
N CYS A 91 6.53 -5.48 -0.53
CA CYS A 91 7.74 -6.29 -0.66
C CYS A 91 8.62 -6.18 0.60
N GLY A 92 8.80 -4.97 1.13
CA GLY A 92 9.47 -4.76 2.41
C GLY A 92 8.80 -5.51 3.56
N ALA A 93 7.46 -5.46 3.64
CA ALA A 93 6.70 -6.14 4.68
C ALA A 93 6.80 -7.67 4.60
N VAL A 94 6.79 -8.23 3.38
CA VAL A 94 6.95 -9.68 3.15
C VAL A 94 8.35 -10.16 3.55
N VAL A 95 9.40 -9.42 3.17
CA VAL A 95 10.78 -9.73 3.57
C VAL A 95 10.96 -9.60 5.07
N PHE A 96 10.45 -8.51 5.66
CA PHE A 96 10.47 -8.29 7.11
C PHE A 96 9.78 -9.44 7.85
N ALA A 97 8.54 -9.77 7.48
CA ALA A 97 7.76 -10.84 8.10
C ALA A 97 8.41 -12.22 7.90
N GLY A 98 8.94 -12.50 6.71
CA GLY A 98 9.68 -13.74 6.42
C GLY A 98 10.89 -13.90 7.34
N ALA A 99 11.77 -12.90 7.35
CA ALA A 99 12.97 -12.90 8.18
C ALA A 99 12.65 -12.94 9.70
N LEU A 100 11.55 -12.31 10.11
CA LEU A 100 11.08 -12.32 11.51
C LEU A 100 10.49 -13.68 11.92
N LEU A 101 9.79 -14.36 11.02
CA LEU A 101 9.02 -15.57 11.35
C LEU A 101 9.76 -16.88 11.06
N ILE A 102 10.71 -16.90 10.12
CA ILE A 102 11.46 -18.13 9.74
C ILE A 102 12.19 -18.75 10.94
N PRO A 103 12.96 -18.00 11.77
CA PRO A 103 13.66 -18.59 12.92
C PRO A 103 12.71 -19.16 13.97
N LEU A 104 11.52 -18.56 14.13
CA LEU A 104 10.50 -19.01 15.09
C LEU A 104 9.91 -20.38 14.73
N ARG A 105 9.99 -20.80 13.47
CA ARG A 105 9.56 -22.15 13.04
C ARG A 105 10.45 -23.24 13.62
N ALA A 106 11.74 -22.95 13.81
CA ALA A 106 12.69 -23.89 14.41
C ALA A 106 12.67 -23.83 15.95
N ARG A 107 12.24 -22.70 16.53
CA ARG A 107 12.23 -22.44 17.98
C ARG A 107 10.92 -21.75 18.39
N PRO A 108 9.87 -22.51 18.75
CA PRO A 108 8.52 -21.96 18.93
C PRO A 108 8.32 -21.03 20.15
N ALA A 109 9.37 -20.64 20.88
CA ALA A 109 9.28 -19.65 21.96
C ALA A 109 10.63 -18.95 22.20
N PRO A 110 10.95 -17.83 21.54
CA PRO A 110 12.05 -16.99 21.98
C PRO A 110 11.66 -16.32 23.31
N PRO A 111 12.57 -16.24 24.29
CA PRO A 111 12.30 -15.65 25.60
C PRO A 111 12.01 -14.13 25.56
N SER A 112 12.17 -13.44 24.42
CA SER A 112 11.77 -12.03 24.30
C SER A 112 11.36 -11.58 22.88
N LEU A 113 10.19 -12.01 22.40
CA LEU A 113 9.58 -11.45 21.17
C LEU A 113 9.53 -9.91 21.19
N ALA A 114 9.34 -9.32 22.36
CA ALA A 114 9.37 -7.86 22.56
C ALA A 114 10.75 -7.25 22.27
N ALA A 115 11.85 -7.88 22.68
CA ALA A 115 13.20 -7.37 22.42
C ALA A 115 13.54 -7.47 20.93
N ARG A 116 13.12 -8.56 20.27
CA ARG A 116 13.25 -8.73 18.83
C ARG A 116 12.43 -7.69 18.05
N ALA A 117 11.20 -7.41 18.49
CA ALA A 117 10.35 -6.37 17.90
C ALA A 117 10.94 -4.96 18.10
N ALA A 118 11.44 -4.66 19.32
CA ALA A 118 12.05 -3.38 19.63
C ALA A 118 13.34 -3.14 18.83
N THR A 119 14.20 -4.15 18.70
CA THR A 119 15.40 -4.06 17.86
C THR A 119 15.06 -3.89 16.39
N ALA A 120 14.09 -4.63 15.87
CA ALA A 120 13.64 -4.45 14.50
C ALA A 120 13.13 -3.01 14.27
N LEU A 121 12.37 -2.44 15.20
CA LEU A 121 11.90 -1.05 15.13
C LEU A 121 13.06 -0.05 15.10
N VAL A 122 14.02 -0.18 16.02
CA VAL A 122 15.19 0.73 16.08
C VAL A 122 16.04 0.59 14.83
N THR A 123 16.40 -0.63 14.43
CA THR A 123 17.22 -0.88 13.24
C THR A 123 16.53 -0.41 11.97
N PHE A 124 15.21 -0.56 11.84
CA PHE A 124 14.46 -0.06 10.70
C PHE A 124 14.65 1.46 10.52
N HIS A 125 14.50 2.22 11.60
CA HIS A 125 14.70 3.67 11.58
C HIS A 125 16.15 4.05 11.30
N VAL A 126 17.11 3.37 11.92
CA VAL A 126 18.54 3.61 11.67
C VAL A 126 18.87 3.37 10.18
N CYS A 127 18.45 2.25 9.61
CA CYS A 127 18.69 1.95 8.19
C CYS A 127 18.00 2.97 7.26
N LEU A 128 16.79 3.41 7.60
CA LEU A 128 16.05 4.39 6.83
C LEU A 128 16.73 5.77 6.84
N LEU A 129 17.19 6.23 8.02
CA LEU A 129 17.96 7.48 8.14
C LEU A 129 19.31 7.39 7.42
N VAL A 130 20.00 6.24 7.51
CA VAL A 130 21.25 6.01 6.77
C VAL A 130 21.00 6.08 5.25
N ALA A 131 19.93 5.48 4.74
CA ALA A 131 19.58 5.57 3.32
C ALA A 131 19.37 7.03 2.88
N PHE A 132 18.66 7.83 3.66
CA PHE A 132 18.45 9.26 3.35
C PHE A 132 19.72 10.10 3.48
N LEU A 133 20.64 9.74 4.38
CA LEU A 133 21.95 10.39 4.48
C LEU A 133 22.83 10.07 3.27
N VAL A 134 22.82 8.82 2.80
CA VAL A 134 23.54 8.38 1.60
C VAL A 134 22.98 9.05 0.34
N TRP A 135 21.67 9.24 0.27
CA TRP A 135 20.98 9.89 -0.84
C TRP A 135 20.74 11.38 -0.63
N ARG A 136 21.44 11.99 0.32
CA ARG A 136 21.25 13.39 0.67
C ARG A 136 21.59 14.29 -0.52
N PRO A 137 20.83 15.39 -0.73
CA PRO A 137 21.11 16.28 -1.83
C PRO A 137 22.45 16.98 -1.77
N VAL A 138 23.22 16.85 -2.87
CA VAL A 138 24.45 17.58 -3.17
C VAL A 138 24.28 18.23 -4.56
N GLY A 139 23.56 19.35 -4.61
CA GLY A 139 23.32 20.12 -5.84
C GLY A 139 22.17 19.60 -6.72
N GLY A 140 21.72 20.45 -7.65
CA GLY A 140 20.59 20.20 -8.56
C GLY A 140 19.69 21.44 -8.76
N THR A 141 18.97 21.51 -9.88
CA THR A 141 17.96 22.56 -10.16
C THR A 141 16.59 22.28 -9.53
N LEU A 142 16.28 20.99 -9.34
CA LEU A 142 15.13 20.47 -8.60
C LEU A 142 15.64 19.69 -7.40
N SER A 143 15.19 20.07 -6.22
CA SER A 143 15.45 19.39 -4.97
C SER A 143 14.20 18.65 -4.49
N VAL A 144 14.42 17.47 -3.91
CA VAL A 144 13.36 16.68 -3.31
C VAL A 144 13.70 16.55 -1.84
N ALA A 145 12.83 17.07 -0.98
CA ALA A 145 13.04 17.09 0.46
C ALA A 145 12.11 16.09 1.13
N VAL A 146 12.69 15.18 1.90
CA VAL A 146 11.95 14.23 2.73
C VAL A 146 11.63 14.91 4.06
N ASP A 147 10.36 14.94 4.44
CA ASP A 147 9.94 15.36 5.78
C ASP A 147 10.31 14.24 6.77
N ILE A 148 11.45 14.40 7.45
CA ILE A 148 11.99 13.38 8.37
C ILE A 148 11.00 13.09 9.52
N PRO A 149 10.44 14.10 10.24
CA PRO A 149 9.45 13.84 11.29
C PRO A 149 8.26 12.99 10.81
N ARG A 150 7.63 13.36 9.70
CA ARG A 150 6.48 12.61 9.16
C ARG A 150 6.88 11.22 8.69
N THR A 151 8.07 11.08 8.11
CA THR A 151 8.58 9.78 7.65
C THR A 151 8.92 8.83 8.80
N VAL A 152 9.44 9.35 9.92
CA VAL A 152 9.66 8.56 11.14
C VAL A 152 8.34 8.10 11.75
N LEU A 153 7.32 8.96 11.78
CA LEU A 153 5.98 8.60 12.25
C LEU A 153 5.35 7.53 11.34
N GLY A 154 5.40 7.73 10.02
CA GLY A 154 4.94 6.76 9.02
C GLY A 154 5.65 5.42 9.17
N GLY A 155 6.98 5.44 9.22
CA GLY A 155 7.82 4.25 9.40
C GLY A 155 7.54 3.51 10.72
N SER A 156 7.24 4.24 11.79
CA SER A 156 6.81 3.66 13.07
C SER A 156 5.46 2.95 12.92
N VAL A 157 4.47 3.62 12.36
CA VAL A 157 3.13 3.05 12.12
C VAL A 157 3.22 1.82 11.21
N TRP A 158 3.98 1.92 10.11
CA TRP A 158 4.24 0.81 9.19
C TRP A 158 4.84 -0.39 9.92
N THR A 159 5.91 -0.18 10.69
CA THR A 159 6.60 -1.25 11.40
C THR A 159 5.69 -1.91 12.44
N LEU A 160 4.93 -1.11 13.18
CA LEU A 160 3.96 -1.61 14.16
C LEU A 160 2.83 -2.42 13.52
N ILE A 161 2.31 -1.99 12.37
CA ILE A 161 1.32 -2.74 11.60
C ILE A 161 1.91 -4.10 11.18
N VAL A 162 3.09 -4.12 10.57
CA VAL A 162 3.72 -5.37 10.11
C VAL A 162 4.03 -6.30 11.28
N LEU A 163 4.54 -5.78 12.39
CA LEU A 163 4.77 -6.55 13.63
C LEU A 163 3.46 -7.11 14.20
N GLY A 164 2.39 -6.31 14.23
CA GLY A 164 1.07 -6.75 14.65
C GLY A 164 0.51 -7.87 13.78
N LEU A 165 0.64 -7.74 12.45
CA LEU A 165 0.27 -8.77 11.50
C LEU A 165 1.11 -10.05 11.67
N CYS A 166 2.41 -9.92 11.96
CA CYS A 166 3.28 -11.06 12.28
C CYS A 166 2.84 -11.77 13.56
N ALA A 167 2.54 -11.01 14.63
CA ALA A 167 2.08 -11.56 15.89
C ALA A 167 0.76 -12.33 15.75
N LEU A 168 -0.20 -11.79 14.98
CA LEU A 168 -1.45 -12.47 14.64
C LEU A 168 -1.20 -13.71 13.76
N SER A 169 -0.28 -13.59 12.79
CA SER A 169 0.02 -14.66 11.84
C SER A 169 0.83 -15.81 12.46
N HIS A 170 1.58 -15.58 13.53
CA HIS A 170 2.40 -16.59 14.20
C HIS A 170 1.64 -17.40 15.27
N ARG A 171 2.18 -18.57 15.66
CA ARG A 171 1.67 -19.44 16.74
C ARG A 171 1.93 -18.90 18.16
N VAL A 172 1.80 -17.60 18.35
CA VAL A 172 1.80 -17.03 19.70
C VAL A 172 0.57 -17.57 20.44
N PRO A 173 0.68 -18.01 21.70
CA PRO A 173 -0.47 -18.34 22.53
C PRO A 173 -1.35 -17.09 22.64
N VAL A 174 -2.49 -17.09 21.95
CA VAL A 174 -3.47 -16.01 22.00
C VAL A 174 -4.60 -16.48 22.93
N PRO A 175 -5.10 -15.63 23.85
CA PRO A 175 -6.25 -15.99 24.68
C PRO A 175 -7.40 -16.50 23.81
N ALA A 176 -8.12 -17.54 24.25
CA ALA A 176 -9.18 -18.18 23.45
C ALA A 176 -10.22 -17.18 22.89
N ARG A 177 -10.47 -16.08 23.60
CA ARG A 177 -11.39 -15.01 23.18
C ARG A 177 -10.93 -14.25 21.92
N LEU A 178 -9.63 -14.19 21.66
CA LEU A 178 -9.02 -13.48 20.53
C LEU A 178 -8.61 -14.42 19.39
N ALA A 179 -8.79 -15.74 19.55
CA ALA A 179 -8.52 -16.70 18.49
C ALA A 179 -9.33 -16.44 17.19
N PRO A 180 -10.64 -16.10 17.25
CA PRO A 180 -11.40 -15.79 16.04
C PRO A 180 -10.89 -14.55 15.30
N ALA A 181 -10.44 -13.53 16.03
CA ALA A 181 -9.85 -12.33 15.44
C ALA A 181 -8.57 -12.66 14.67
N ARG A 182 -7.72 -13.51 15.27
CA ARG A 182 -6.49 -14.01 14.66
C ARG A 182 -6.77 -14.81 13.39
N ASP A 183 -7.77 -15.67 13.41
CA ASP A 183 -8.15 -16.49 12.25
C ASP A 183 -8.71 -15.62 11.12
N ALA A 184 -9.54 -14.62 11.45
CA ALA A 184 -10.05 -13.66 10.49
C ALA A 184 -8.90 -12.86 9.86
N SER A 185 -8.00 -12.30 10.68
CA SER A 185 -6.83 -11.56 10.19
C SER A 185 -5.95 -12.43 9.30
N ARG A 186 -5.70 -13.68 9.66
CA ARG A 186 -4.92 -14.61 8.82
C ARG A 186 -5.57 -14.90 7.48
N ALA A 187 -6.88 -15.14 7.48
CA ALA A 187 -7.63 -15.39 6.26
C ALA A 187 -7.55 -14.17 5.33
N VAL A 188 -7.81 -12.97 5.86
CA VAL A 188 -7.79 -11.71 5.11
C VAL A 188 -6.39 -11.38 4.60
N VAL A 189 -5.36 -11.42 5.46
CA VAL A 189 -3.97 -11.14 5.07
C VAL A 189 -3.48 -12.14 4.03
N GLY A 190 -3.76 -13.44 4.22
CA GLY A 190 -3.34 -14.46 3.27
C GLY A 190 -3.99 -14.30 1.89
N VAL A 191 -5.28 -13.95 1.84
CA VAL A 191 -5.97 -13.65 0.58
C VAL A 191 -5.44 -12.36 -0.04
N LEU A 192 -5.26 -11.29 0.75
CA LEU A 192 -4.74 -10.01 0.27
C LEU A 192 -3.34 -10.17 -0.35
N LEU A 193 -2.43 -10.88 0.31
CA LEU A 193 -1.09 -11.14 -0.22
C LEU A 193 -1.14 -11.92 -1.53
N ILE A 194 -2.00 -12.93 -1.66
CA ILE A 194 -2.19 -13.66 -2.93
C ILE A 194 -2.69 -12.70 -4.01
N THR A 195 -3.68 -11.87 -3.72
CA THR A 195 -4.22 -10.89 -4.67
C THR A 195 -3.16 -9.89 -5.12
N VAL A 196 -2.35 -9.38 -4.19
CA VAL A 196 -1.25 -8.47 -4.52
C VAL A 196 -0.18 -9.16 -5.35
N CYS A 197 0.20 -10.40 -5.02
CA CYS A 197 1.13 -11.19 -5.83
C CYS A 197 0.61 -11.42 -7.25
N LEU A 198 -0.68 -11.72 -7.41
CA LEU A 198 -1.31 -11.84 -8.73
C LEU A 198 -1.29 -10.52 -9.50
N GLY A 199 -1.57 -9.40 -8.83
CA GLY A 199 -1.46 -8.07 -9.42
C GLY A 199 -0.05 -7.72 -9.86
N MET A 200 0.94 -8.02 -9.03
CA MET A 200 2.36 -7.86 -9.37
C MET A 200 2.74 -8.74 -10.57
N LEU A 201 2.29 -10.00 -10.62
CA LEU A 201 2.52 -10.89 -11.76
C LEU A 201 1.92 -10.30 -13.06
N VAL A 202 0.67 -9.83 -13.01
CA VAL A 202 0.05 -9.13 -14.14
C VAL A 202 0.85 -7.88 -14.52
N GLY A 203 1.35 -7.13 -13.54
CA GLY A 203 2.21 -5.97 -13.74
C GLY A 203 3.53 -6.30 -14.43
N VAL A 204 4.19 -7.39 -14.04
CA VAL A 204 5.41 -7.89 -14.72
C VAL A 204 5.08 -8.29 -16.15
N ILE A 205 4.00 -9.06 -16.37
CA ILE A 205 3.57 -9.46 -17.71
C ILE A 205 3.30 -8.21 -18.56
N ALA A 206 2.56 -7.23 -18.06
CA ALA A 206 2.31 -5.96 -18.75
C ALA A 206 3.63 -5.23 -19.06
N GLY A 207 4.59 -5.22 -18.14
CA GLY A 207 5.92 -4.66 -18.33
C GLY A 207 6.72 -5.36 -19.44
N THR A 208 6.59 -6.68 -19.62
CA THR A 208 7.28 -7.41 -20.71
C THR A 208 6.81 -6.97 -22.10
N PHE A 209 5.55 -6.56 -22.24
CA PHE A 209 5.00 -6.05 -23.50
C PHE A 209 5.07 -4.51 -23.63
N GLY A 210 5.06 -3.79 -22.50
CA GLY A 210 5.02 -2.33 -22.45
C GLY A 210 6.39 -1.65 -22.25
N GLY A 211 7.46 -2.43 -22.06
CA GLY A 211 8.82 -1.92 -21.87
C GLY A 211 9.13 -1.44 -20.44
N ALA A 212 10.34 -0.90 -20.26
CA ALA A 212 10.89 -0.56 -18.95
C ALA A 212 10.01 0.39 -18.14
N ARG A 213 9.44 1.43 -18.76
CA ARG A 213 8.56 2.39 -18.07
C ARG A 213 7.31 1.74 -17.50
N VAL A 214 6.66 0.85 -18.26
CA VAL A 214 5.47 0.13 -17.78
C VAL A 214 5.86 -0.84 -16.67
N LEU A 215 7.00 -1.52 -16.79
CA LEU A 215 7.50 -2.37 -15.71
C LEU A 215 7.75 -1.57 -14.42
N GLY A 216 8.38 -0.40 -14.53
CA GLY A 216 8.66 0.49 -13.40
C GLY A 216 7.38 1.03 -12.74
N THR A 217 6.40 1.50 -13.52
CA THR A 217 5.12 1.97 -12.97
C THR A 217 4.34 0.84 -12.31
N MET A 218 4.34 -0.36 -12.90
CA MET A 218 3.68 -1.52 -12.31
C MET A 218 4.41 -2.04 -11.06
N LEU A 219 5.73 -1.99 -11.04
CA LEU A 219 6.52 -2.37 -9.86
C LEU A 219 6.16 -1.50 -8.65
N LEU A 220 5.98 -0.20 -8.86
CA LEU A 220 5.63 0.74 -7.78
C LEU A 220 4.14 0.71 -7.44
N GLY A 221 3.27 0.67 -8.46
CA GLY A 221 1.84 0.98 -8.34
C GLY A 221 0.87 -0.17 -8.60
N ALA A 222 1.29 -1.35 -9.06
CA ALA A 222 0.35 -2.47 -9.31
C ALA A 222 -0.49 -2.82 -8.07
N PRO A 223 0.04 -2.84 -6.83
CA PRO A 223 -0.79 -3.09 -5.67
C PRO A 223 -1.81 -1.96 -5.41
N ASN A 224 -1.48 -0.70 -5.69
CA ASN A 224 -2.44 0.41 -5.63
C ASN A 224 -3.58 0.18 -6.64
N LEU A 225 -3.25 -0.19 -7.88
CA LEU A 225 -4.24 -0.46 -8.93
C LEU A 225 -5.15 -1.63 -8.57
N VAL A 226 -4.60 -2.72 -8.02
CA VAL A 226 -5.39 -3.86 -7.52
C VAL A 226 -6.38 -3.42 -6.46
N VAL A 227 -5.95 -2.58 -5.51
CA VAL A 227 -6.81 -2.11 -4.43
C VAL A 227 -7.93 -1.21 -4.96
N ILE A 228 -7.61 -0.27 -5.83
CA ILE A 228 -8.60 0.59 -6.49
C ILE A 228 -9.61 -0.27 -7.24
N ALA A 229 -9.14 -1.23 -8.05
CA ALA A 229 -9.99 -2.12 -8.82
C ALA A 229 -10.90 -2.99 -7.92
N LEU A 230 -10.35 -3.56 -6.85
CA LEU A 230 -11.06 -4.41 -5.90
C LEU A 230 -12.18 -3.66 -5.17
N THR A 231 -11.84 -2.51 -4.60
CA THR A 231 -12.78 -1.69 -3.82
C THR A 231 -13.85 -1.08 -4.73
N ARG A 232 -13.47 -0.63 -5.92
CA ARG A 232 -14.42 -0.19 -6.96
C ARG A 232 -15.34 -1.32 -7.41
N GLY A 233 -14.84 -2.56 -7.53
CA GLY A 233 -15.64 -3.75 -7.82
C GLY A 233 -16.71 -4.03 -6.77
N LEU A 234 -16.47 -3.71 -5.50
CA LEU A 234 -17.49 -3.79 -4.45
C LEU A 234 -18.50 -2.63 -4.46
N GLY A 235 -18.28 -1.61 -5.30
CA GLY A 235 -19.13 -0.43 -5.37
C GLY A 235 -18.62 0.77 -4.55
N VAL A 236 -17.38 0.73 -4.04
CA VAL A 236 -16.78 1.90 -3.38
C VAL A 236 -16.59 3.02 -4.41
N PRO A 237 -17.13 4.23 -4.16
CA PRO A 237 -16.91 5.35 -5.06
C PRO A 237 -15.45 5.82 -4.95
N TRP A 238 -14.84 5.98 -6.12
CA TRP A 238 -13.52 6.59 -6.31
C TRP A 238 -13.71 7.85 -7.14
N SER A 239 -13.19 8.95 -6.63
CA SER A 239 -13.32 10.27 -7.24
C SER A 239 -11.94 10.79 -7.61
N ALA A 240 -11.82 11.29 -8.84
CA ALA A 240 -10.70 12.10 -9.25
C ALA A 240 -11.02 13.56 -8.91
N HIS A 241 -10.11 14.23 -8.21
CA HIS A 241 -10.23 15.62 -7.83
C HIS A 241 -9.18 16.42 -8.58
N THR A 242 -9.59 17.57 -9.10
CA THR A 242 -8.72 18.53 -9.74
C THR A 242 -9.10 19.90 -9.22
N GLU A 243 -8.25 20.46 -8.38
CA GLU A 243 -8.45 21.79 -7.80
C GLU A 243 -7.37 22.72 -8.34
N THR A 244 -7.79 23.90 -8.77
CA THR A 244 -6.90 24.96 -9.24
C THR A 244 -7.02 26.17 -8.33
N SER A 245 -5.91 26.85 -8.06
CA SER A 245 -5.86 28.02 -7.19
C SER A 245 -5.04 29.15 -7.81
N GLY A 246 -5.27 30.37 -7.32
CA GLY A 246 -4.55 31.56 -7.75
C GLY A 246 -4.93 31.97 -9.17
N LEU A 247 -3.94 32.31 -10.00
CA LEU A 247 -4.17 32.70 -11.39
C LEU A 247 -4.74 31.55 -12.24
N LEU A 248 -4.51 30.28 -11.88
CA LEU A 248 -5.08 29.13 -12.61
C LEU A 248 -6.60 29.08 -12.51
N GLU A 249 -7.20 29.50 -11.40
CA GLU A 249 -8.66 29.56 -11.24
C GLU A 249 -9.30 30.57 -12.21
N LYS A 250 -8.54 31.59 -12.62
CA LYS A 250 -8.98 32.63 -13.56
C LYS A 250 -8.75 32.25 -15.03
N LEU A 251 -8.05 31.13 -15.30
CA LEU A 251 -7.81 30.67 -16.66
C LEU A 251 -9.03 29.90 -17.21
N PRO A 252 -9.36 30.07 -18.50
CA PRO A 252 -10.40 29.26 -19.13
C PRO A 252 -10.06 27.76 -19.05
N PRO A 253 -11.06 26.89 -18.87
CA PRO A 253 -10.84 25.45 -18.87
C PRO A 253 -10.14 25.00 -20.17
N GLY A 254 -9.05 24.23 -20.04
CA GLY A 254 -8.28 23.70 -21.16
C GLY A 254 -7.04 24.50 -21.57
N ARG A 255 -6.74 25.64 -20.93
CA ARG A 255 -5.46 26.35 -21.09
C ARG A 255 -4.60 26.21 -19.83
N MET A 256 -3.65 25.27 -19.83
CA MET A 256 -2.59 25.22 -18.82
C MET A 256 -1.40 26.08 -19.28
N PRO A 257 -0.77 26.86 -18.38
CA PRO A 257 0.49 27.54 -18.68
C PRO A 257 1.59 26.54 -19.08
N ASP A 258 2.51 26.98 -19.94
CA ASP A 258 3.58 26.10 -20.44
C ASP A 258 4.49 25.54 -19.33
N LEU A 259 4.54 26.23 -18.19
CA LEU A 259 5.19 25.79 -16.95
C LEU A 259 4.66 24.44 -16.44
N PHE A 260 3.39 24.12 -16.70
CA PHE A 260 2.75 22.84 -16.34
C PHE A 260 2.54 21.93 -17.56
N SER A 261 2.71 22.43 -18.79
CA SER A 261 2.49 21.68 -20.03
C SER A 261 3.67 20.78 -20.42
N ALA A 262 4.88 21.07 -19.93
CA ALA A 262 6.12 20.38 -20.30
C ALA A 262 6.25 18.91 -19.82
N GLY A 263 5.22 18.32 -19.20
CA GLY A 263 5.22 16.90 -18.81
C GLY A 263 3.86 16.25 -18.56
N ALA A 264 2.74 16.96 -18.72
CA ALA A 264 1.43 16.51 -18.29
C ALA A 264 0.31 16.90 -19.27
N ASN A 265 0.34 16.36 -20.49
CA ASN A 265 -0.91 16.17 -21.23
C ASN A 265 -1.69 15.06 -20.51
N VAL A 266 -2.37 15.42 -19.41
CA VAL A 266 -3.32 14.51 -18.75
C VAL A 266 -4.56 14.48 -19.64
N ASP A 267 -4.54 13.55 -20.59
CA ASP A 267 -5.69 13.27 -21.44
C ASP A 267 -6.89 12.92 -20.53
N PRO A 268 -8.02 13.66 -20.60
CA PRO A 268 -9.24 13.30 -19.88
C PRO A 268 -9.70 11.86 -20.21
N GLY A 269 -9.31 11.33 -21.37
CA GLY A 269 -9.49 9.93 -21.77
C GLY A 269 -8.79 8.91 -20.86
N ALA A 270 -7.77 9.31 -20.11
CA ALA A 270 -7.03 8.43 -19.19
C ALA A 270 -7.87 7.95 -17.99
N LEU A 271 -9.00 8.61 -17.71
CA LEU A 271 -9.96 8.19 -16.67
C LEU A 271 -11.09 7.29 -17.20
N ARG A 272 -11.25 7.13 -18.53
CA ARG A 272 -12.22 6.19 -19.13
C ARG A 272 -12.09 4.74 -18.63
N PRO A 273 -10.90 4.23 -18.24
CA PRO A 273 -10.81 2.92 -17.59
C PRO A 273 -11.57 2.83 -16.26
N LEU A 274 -11.75 3.93 -15.52
CA LEU A 274 -12.65 3.93 -14.35
C LEU A 274 -14.12 3.76 -14.78
N GLU A 275 -14.52 4.23 -15.96
CA GLU A 275 -15.89 4.12 -16.48
C GLU A 275 -16.22 2.73 -17.06
N ALA A 276 -15.25 1.81 -17.10
CA ALA A 276 -15.44 0.46 -17.61
C ALA A 276 -16.47 -0.34 -16.79
N ARG A 277 -17.03 -1.40 -17.42
CA ARG A 277 -18.02 -2.27 -16.78
C ARG A 277 -17.47 -2.88 -15.48
N LEU A 278 -18.18 -2.64 -14.36
CA LEU A 278 -17.74 -3.05 -13.02
C LEU A 278 -17.96 -4.55 -12.72
N TRP A 279 -18.79 -5.24 -13.49
CA TRP A 279 -19.21 -6.61 -13.16
C TRP A 279 -18.04 -7.63 -13.05
N PRO A 280 -16.95 -7.59 -13.85
CA PRO A 280 -15.84 -8.53 -13.67
C PRO A 280 -15.11 -8.28 -12.34
N LEU A 281 -14.93 -7.00 -11.97
CA LEU A 281 -14.31 -6.60 -10.72
C LEU A 281 -15.16 -7.01 -9.52
N ALA A 282 -16.48 -6.88 -9.62
CA ALA A 282 -17.44 -7.34 -8.61
C ALA A 282 -17.35 -8.85 -8.40
N LEU A 283 -17.23 -9.63 -9.49
CA LEU A 283 -17.07 -11.08 -9.41
C LEU A 283 -15.77 -11.47 -8.72
N VAL A 284 -14.65 -10.84 -9.09
CA VAL A 284 -13.35 -11.06 -8.43
C VAL A 284 -13.44 -10.71 -6.94
N ALA A 285 -14.02 -9.57 -6.59
CA ALA A 285 -14.19 -9.16 -5.20
C ALA A 285 -15.05 -10.16 -4.41
N GLY A 286 -16.17 -10.62 -4.99
CA GLY A 286 -17.02 -11.66 -4.39
C GLY A 286 -16.29 -12.97 -4.15
N VAL A 287 -15.50 -13.44 -5.12
CA VAL A 287 -14.67 -14.64 -4.97
C VAL A 287 -13.66 -14.48 -3.83
N LEU A 288 -12.99 -13.34 -3.72
CA LEU A 288 -12.02 -13.08 -2.65
C LEU A 288 -12.68 -13.06 -1.26
N LEU A 289 -13.88 -12.48 -1.14
CA LEU A 289 -14.66 -12.51 0.11
C LEU A 289 -15.02 -13.96 0.51
N VAL A 290 -15.45 -14.78 -0.46
CA VAL A 290 -15.74 -16.21 -0.23
C VAL A 290 -14.46 -16.97 0.14
N LEU A 291 -13.32 -16.69 -0.50
CA LEU A 291 -12.04 -17.31 -0.15
C LEU A 291 -11.59 -16.97 1.28
N CYS A 292 -11.78 -15.72 1.73
CA CYS A 292 -11.56 -15.32 3.12
C CYS A 292 -12.46 -16.12 4.08
N ALA A 293 -13.77 -16.19 3.80
CA ALA A 293 -14.72 -16.96 4.58
C ALA A 293 -14.39 -18.47 4.58
N TRP A 294 -13.90 -19.00 3.47
CA TRP A 294 -13.51 -20.39 3.33
C TRP A 294 -12.27 -20.73 4.17
N ARG A 295 -11.31 -19.81 4.29
CA ARG A 295 -10.11 -20.03 5.12
C ARG A 295 -10.35 -19.96 6.63
N MET A 296 -11.49 -19.43 7.09
CA MET A 296 -11.84 -19.41 8.52
C MET A 296 -12.06 -20.84 9.07
N PRO A 297 -11.46 -21.18 10.24
CA PRO A 297 -11.68 -22.46 10.91
C PRO A 297 -13.15 -22.72 11.28
N ARG A 298 -13.50 -24.01 11.37
CA ARG A 298 -14.86 -24.47 11.69
C ARG A 298 -15.13 -24.59 13.18
N GLU A 299 -14.09 -24.82 13.96
CA GLU A 299 -14.19 -25.25 15.35
C GLU A 299 -14.34 -24.06 16.29
N GLY A 300 -15.34 -24.13 17.18
CA GLY A 300 -15.58 -23.14 18.22
C GLY A 300 -16.48 -21.96 17.79
N GLY A 301 -17.51 -21.71 18.61
CA GLY A 301 -18.33 -20.49 18.55
C GLY A 301 -19.52 -20.52 17.58
N ARG A 302 -20.43 -19.56 17.79
CA ARG A 302 -21.65 -19.40 16.97
C ARG A 302 -21.30 -18.88 15.56
N PRO A 303 -21.97 -19.32 14.49
CA PRO A 303 -21.67 -18.90 13.11
C PRO A 303 -21.74 -17.38 12.92
N VAL A 304 -22.70 -16.72 13.58
CA VAL A 304 -22.85 -15.26 13.57
C VAL A 304 -21.65 -14.55 14.19
N ALA A 305 -21.06 -15.10 15.26
CA ALA A 305 -19.88 -14.50 15.88
C ALA A 305 -18.65 -14.56 14.97
N ARG A 306 -18.47 -15.68 14.25
CA ARG A 306 -17.40 -15.82 13.24
C ARG A 306 -17.60 -14.84 12.08
N ALA A 307 -18.83 -14.71 11.61
CA ALA A 307 -19.18 -13.75 10.57
C ALA A 307 -18.90 -12.31 11.01
N ALA A 308 -19.19 -11.95 12.26
CA ALA A 308 -18.89 -10.63 12.82
C ALA A 308 -17.38 -10.34 12.88
N TRP A 309 -16.55 -11.32 13.25
CA TRP A 309 -15.09 -11.17 13.25
C TRP A 309 -14.53 -10.98 11.85
N LEU A 310 -14.99 -11.76 10.88
CA LEU A 310 -14.58 -11.60 9.48
C LEU A 310 -15.03 -10.25 8.91
N ALA A 311 -16.26 -9.84 9.22
CA ALA A 311 -16.80 -8.53 8.85
C ALA A 311 -15.92 -7.39 9.41
N GLY A 312 -15.59 -7.43 10.70
CA GLY A 312 -14.71 -6.43 11.32
C GLY A 312 -13.32 -6.39 10.68
N ALA A 313 -12.70 -7.56 10.45
CA ALA A 313 -11.38 -7.65 9.82
C ALA A 313 -11.37 -7.09 8.39
N LEU A 314 -12.39 -7.43 7.59
CA LEU A 314 -12.53 -6.90 6.22
C LEU A 314 -12.89 -5.42 6.21
N ALA A 315 -13.71 -4.93 7.15
CA ALA A 315 -14.03 -3.50 7.26
C ALA A 315 -12.76 -2.66 7.47
N VAL A 316 -11.94 -3.04 8.46
CA VAL A 316 -10.67 -2.38 8.76
C VAL A 316 -9.71 -2.47 7.58
N THR A 317 -9.61 -3.66 6.98
CA THR A 317 -8.72 -3.87 5.83
C THR A 317 -9.13 -3.01 4.64
N PHE A 318 -10.42 -3.01 4.27
CA PHE A 318 -10.92 -2.27 3.12
C PHE A 318 -10.82 -0.76 3.31
N ALA A 319 -11.13 -0.24 4.51
CA ALA A 319 -10.87 1.17 4.82
C ALA A 319 -9.38 1.51 4.68
N GLY A 320 -8.51 0.74 5.33
CA GLY A 320 -7.08 0.98 5.32
C GLY A 320 -6.48 0.95 3.91
N ILE A 321 -6.76 -0.09 3.13
CA ILE A 321 -6.21 -0.19 1.77
C ILE A 321 -6.76 0.92 0.85
N THR A 322 -8.03 1.34 1.01
CA THR A 322 -8.62 2.41 0.21
C THR A 322 -7.90 3.73 0.44
N GLU A 323 -7.59 4.08 1.69
CA GLU A 323 -6.79 5.27 2.02
C GLU A 323 -5.37 5.15 1.46
N LEU A 324 -4.71 4.02 1.68
CA LEU A 324 -3.32 3.79 1.27
C LEU A 324 -3.13 3.77 -0.26
N ALA A 325 -4.16 3.42 -1.02
CA ALA A 325 -4.11 3.40 -2.47
C ALA A 325 -4.39 4.77 -3.12
N GLY A 326 -4.81 5.76 -2.32
CA GLY A 326 -5.00 7.13 -2.76
C GLY A 326 -3.72 7.74 -3.34
N ILE A 327 -3.91 8.67 -4.26
CA ILE A 327 -2.84 9.42 -4.91
C ILE A 327 -3.21 10.89 -4.78
N SER A 328 -2.30 11.71 -4.26
CA SER A 328 -2.41 13.16 -4.32
C SER A 328 -1.09 13.75 -4.82
N VAL A 329 -1.20 14.73 -5.70
CA VAL A 329 -0.09 15.52 -6.21
C VAL A 329 -0.54 16.96 -6.09
N HIS A 330 0.22 17.77 -5.39
CA HIS A 330 0.02 19.20 -5.34
C HIS A 330 1.26 19.88 -5.90
N LEU A 331 1.05 20.80 -6.81
CA LEU A 331 2.09 21.58 -7.46
C LEU A 331 1.73 23.05 -7.30
N SER A 332 2.67 23.85 -6.82
CA SER A 332 2.54 25.29 -6.76
C SER A 332 3.66 25.96 -7.54
N ALA A 333 3.40 27.15 -8.06
CA ALA A 333 4.41 28.00 -8.65
C ALA A 333 4.20 29.43 -8.16
N GLY A 334 5.28 30.05 -7.68
CA GLY A 334 5.24 31.33 -7.02
C GLY A 334 6.43 32.22 -7.33
N VAL A 335 6.31 33.50 -7.01
CA VAL A 335 7.38 34.49 -7.12
C VAL A 335 7.53 35.18 -5.77
N ALA A 336 8.76 35.33 -5.29
CA ALA A 336 9.08 35.99 -4.02
C ALA A 336 8.33 35.43 -2.79
N GLY A 337 8.06 34.11 -2.76
CA GLY A 337 7.36 33.44 -1.66
C GLY A 337 5.83 33.54 -1.70
N PHE A 338 5.26 34.12 -2.76
CA PHE A 338 3.83 34.14 -2.99
C PHE A 338 3.44 33.11 -4.06
N ASP A 339 2.59 32.15 -3.71
CA ASP A 339 2.03 31.18 -4.67
C ASP A 339 1.10 31.90 -5.65
N LEU A 340 1.48 31.92 -6.93
CA LEU A 340 0.72 32.55 -8.00
C LEU A 340 -0.19 31.54 -8.72
N PHE A 341 0.23 30.28 -8.76
CA PHE A 341 -0.46 29.18 -9.41
C PHE A 341 -0.44 27.98 -8.46
N GLY A 342 -1.58 27.30 -8.31
CA GLY A 342 -1.67 26.05 -7.55
C GLY A 342 -2.53 25.03 -8.30
N LEU A 343 -2.04 23.81 -8.42
CA LEU A 343 -2.72 22.69 -9.04
C LEU A 343 -2.69 21.49 -8.08
N ARG A 344 -3.85 20.98 -7.71
CA ARG A 344 -3.98 19.75 -6.94
C ARG A 344 -4.69 18.70 -7.77
N LEU A 345 -4.00 17.60 -8.01
CA LEU A 345 -4.52 16.42 -8.69
C LEU A 345 -4.59 15.29 -7.68
N GLY A 346 -5.70 14.58 -7.61
CA GLY A 346 -5.78 13.45 -6.73
C GLY A 346 -6.83 12.44 -7.11
N ILE A 347 -6.64 11.23 -6.63
CA ILE A 347 -7.57 10.12 -6.71
C ILE A 347 -7.75 9.62 -5.28
N SER A 348 -8.98 9.65 -4.78
CA SER A 348 -9.29 9.15 -3.44
C SER A 348 -10.58 8.33 -3.46
N GLY A 349 -10.63 7.32 -2.60
CA GLY A 349 -11.80 6.48 -2.38
C GLY A 349 -12.47 6.79 -1.04
N ASN A 350 -13.76 6.52 -0.93
CA ASN A 350 -14.46 6.70 0.35
C ASN A 350 -14.19 5.50 1.28
N ALA A 351 -13.25 5.67 2.22
CA ALA A 351 -12.85 4.60 3.13
C ALA A 351 -13.96 4.14 4.10
N LEU A 352 -14.89 5.03 4.47
CA LEU A 352 -16.03 4.66 5.31
C LEU A 352 -16.99 3.72 4.57
N LEU A 353 -17.29 4.02 3.30
CA LEU A 353 -18.07 3.12 2.45
C LEU A 353 -17.30 1.83 2.18
N ALA A 354 -15.99 1.89 1.97
CA ALA A 354 -15.15 0.69 1.85
C ALA A 354 -15.23 -0.21 3.09
N ALA A 355 -15.21 0.38 4.29
CA ALA A 355 -15.44 -0.36 5.53
C ALA A 355 -16.84 -1.01 5.56
N ALA A 356 -17.88 -0.27 5.19
CA ALA A 356 -19.25 -0.78 5.17
C ALA A 356 -19.40 -1.96 4.18
N TYR A 357 -18.90 -1.83 2.94
CA TYR A 357 -18.92 -2.91 1.94
C TYR A 357 -18.09 -4.11 2.37
N GLY A 358 -16.90 -3.88 2.95
CA GLY A 358 -16.07 -4.94 3.52
C GLY A 358 -16.77 -5.69 4.66
N ALA A 359 -17.43 -4.97 5.57
CA ALA A 359 -18.19 -5.53 6.67
C ALA A 359 -19.36 -6.40 6.18
N VAL A 360 -20.23 -5.81 5.33
CA VAL A 360 -21.42 -6.49 4.81
C VAL A 360 -21.02 -7.70 3.96
N GLY A 361 -20.07 -7.50 3.03
CA GLY A 361 -19.56 -8.58 2.17
C GLY A 361 -18.93 -9.71 2.97
N GLY A 362 -18.12 -9.38 3.99
CA GLY A 362 -17.51 -10.35 4.88
C GLY A 362 -18.52 -11.15 5.71
N PHE A 363 -19.52 -10.45 6.27
CA PHE A 363 -20.59 -11.08 7.04
C PHE A 363 -21.40 -12.06 6.19
N VAL A 364 -21.88 -11.59 5.03
CA VAL A 364 -22.69 -12.39 4.09
C VAL A 364 -21.90 -13.58 3.56
N ALA A 365 -20.66 -13.37 3.10
CA ALA A 365 -19.80 -14.44 2.61
C ALA A 365 -19.55 -15.51 3.68
N SER A 366 -19.34 -15.10 4.95
CA SER A 366 -19.15 -16.03 6.06
C SER A 366 -20.39 -16.88 6.33
N LEU A 367 -21.58 -16.30 6.32
CA LEU A 367 -22.83 -17.04 6.55
C LEU A 367 -23.14 -18.01 5.41
N LEU A 368 -23.03 -17.55 4.15
CA LEU A 368 -23.28 -18.39 2.97
C LEU A 368 -22.30 -19.55 2.89
N THR A 369 -21.00 -19.28 3.10
CA THR A 369 -19.96 -20.31 3.10
C THR A 369 -20.20 -21.32 4.23
N GLY A 370 -20.61 -20.86 5.41
CA GLY A 370 -20.99 -21.73 6.53
C GLY A 370 -22.21 -22.60 6.24
N ALA A 371 -23.26 -22.03 5.64
CA ALA A 371 -24.48 -22.74 5.28
C ALA A 371 -24.21 -23.84 4.23
N ALA A 372 -23.54 -23.49 3.13
CA ALA A 372 -23.18 -24.41 2.05
C ALA A 372 -22.34 -25.59 2.57
N ARG A 373 -21.36 -25.28 3.42
CA ARG A 373 -20.51 -26.27 4.09
C ARG A 373 -21.28 -27.20 5.02
N SER A 374 -22.28 -26.70 5.74
CA SER A 374 -23.13 -27.52 6.62
C SER A 374 -24.07 -28.43 5.84
N TRP A 375 -24.62 -27.93 4.72
CA TRP A 375 -25.47 -28.69 3.83
C TRP A 375 -24.69 -29.84 3.19
N HIS A 376 -23.47 -29.58 2.72
CA HIS A 376 -22.60 -30.61 2.14
C HIS A 376 -22.29 -31.75 3.12
N CYS A 377 -21.98 -31.44 4.39
CA CYS A 377 -21.74 -32.48 5.41
C CYS A 377 -22.99 -33.35 5.66
N ARG A 378 -24.17 -32.73 5.83
CA ARG A 378 -25.43 -33.47 6.01
C ARG A 378 -25.76 -34.34 4.79
N HIS A 379 -25.47 -33.84 3.59
CA HIS A 379 -25.66 -34.60 2.36
C HIS A 379 -24.78 -35.86 2.33
N LEU A 380 -23.50 -35.74 2.65
CA LEU A 380 -22.58 -36.88 2.71
C LEU A 380 -22.99 -37.91 3.78
N GLU A 381 -23.44 -37.46 4.95
CA GLU A 381 -23.97 -38.34 6.00
C GLU A 381 -25.22 -39.10 5.54
N SER A 382 -26.11 -38.43 4.81
CA SER A 382 -27.33 -39.06 4.29
C SER A 382 -27.04 -40.13 3.23
N VAL A 383 -26.05 -39.89 2.36
CA VAL A 383 -25.60 -40.83 1.33
C VAL A 383 -24.91 -42.03 1.97
N ALA A 384 -24.03 -41.80 2.97
CA ALA A 384 -23.37 -42.88 3.70
C ALA A 384 -24.36 -43.78 4.48
N ALA A 385 -25.39 -43.18 5.10
CA ALA A 385 -26.42 -43.91 5.81
C ALA A 385 -27.30 -44.78 4.89
N GLN A 386 -27.47 -44.38 3.63
CA GLN A 386 -28.20 -45.16 2.63
C GLN A 386 -27.36 -46.33 2.10
N GLY A 387 -26.05 -46.12 1.88
CA GLY A 387 -25.13 -47.17 1.40
C GLY A 387 -24.81 -48.28 2.41
N HIS A 388 -25.14 -48.11 3.70
CA HIS A 388 -25.06 -49.19 4.70
C HIS A 388 -26.34 -50.02 4.84
N ARG A 389 -27.45 -49.61 4.20
CA ARG A 389 -28.74 -50.33 4.23
C ARG A 389 -28.98 -51.22 3.01
N SER A 390 -28.16 -51.07 1.98
CA SER A 390 -28.03 -51.97 0.82
C SER A 390 -26.92 -52.96 1.05
#